data_AF-A0A929EK57-F1
#
_entry.id   AF-A0A929EK57-F1
#
_cell.length_a   1.000
_cell.length_b   1.000
_cell.length_c   1.000
_cell.angle_alpha   90.00
_cell.angle_beta   90.00
_cell.angle_gamma   90.00
#
_symmetry.space_group_name_H-M   'P 1'
#
loop_
_entity.id
_entity.type
_entity.pdbx_description
1 polymer ?
#
loop_
_entity_poly.entity_id
_entity_poly.type
_entity_poly.pdbx_seq_one_letter_code
_entity_poly.pdbx_strand_id
1 'polypeptide(L)' 'MQRVKWHDGLSVGVDEIDGQHRALFKAVNAFLDSVESASNMDDVAVVITFLEEYLEVHFETEERAMIEHGYP' A
#
# COMPACT_ATOMS: atom_id res chain seq x y z
N MET A 1 2.27 18.83 -0.75
CA MET A 1 2.74 17.58 -1.37
C MET A 1 1.63 17.02 -2.26
N GLN A 2 1.99 16.42 -3.39
CA GLN A 2 1.00 15.84 -4.30
C GLN A 2 0.50 14.50 -3.74
N ARG A 3 -0.81 14.29 -3.71
CA ARG A 3 -1.43 13.03 -3.27
C ARG A 3 -1.35 12.01 -4.39
N VAL A 4 -1.14 10.75 -4.03
CA VAL A 4 -1.18 9.62 -4.96
C VAL A 4 -2.63 9.13 -5.08
N LYS A 5 -3.10 8.86 -6.29
CA LYS A 5 -4.47 8.39 -6.52
C LYS A 5 -4.45 7.07 -7.25
N TRP A 6 -5.18 6.10 -6.70
CA TRP A 6 -5.52 4.90 -7.43
C TRP A 6 -6.33 5.27 -8.68
N HIS A 7 -6.06 4.58 -9.78
CA HIS A 7 -6.87 4.62 -10.99
C HIS A 7 -6.84 3.25 -11.65
N ASP A 8 -7.85 2.95 -12.47
CA ASP A 8 -8.03 1.60 -13.02
C ASP A 8 -6.88 1.13 -13.91
N GLY A 9 -6.11 2.06 -14.49
CA GLY A 9 -4.86 1.72 -15.21
C GLY A 9 -3.72 1.14 -14.34
N LEU A 10 -3.88 1.08 -13.02
CA LEU A 10 -2.96 0.40 -12.09
C LEU A 10 -3.44 -1.01 -11.71
N SER A 11 -4.66 -1.39 -12.11
CA SER A 11 -5.21 -2.71 -11.85
C SER A 11 -4.36 -3.79 -12.51
N VAL A 12 -4.10 -4.87 -11.76
CA VAL A 12 -3.48 -6.09 -12.29
C VAL A 12 -4.53 -7.16 -12.62
N GLY A 13 -5.82 -6.86 -12.45
CA GLY A 13 -6.93 -7.76 -12.75
C GLY A 13 -7.14 -8.86 -11.71
N VAL A 14 -6.46 -8.79 -10.56
CA VAL A 14 -6.63 -9.71 -9.43
C VAL A 14 -7.23 -8.92 -8.27
N ASP A 15 -8.52 -9.16 -7.97
CA ASP A 15 -9.31 -8.35 -7.03
C ASP A 15 -8.67 -8.23 -5.64
N GLU A 16 -8.04 -9.30 -5.15
CA GLU A 16 -7.32 -9.32 -3.87
C GLU A 16 -6.14 -8.36 -3.88
N ILE A 17 -5.27 -8.45 -4.90
CA ILE A 17 -4.07 -7.64 -5.06
C ILE A 17 -4.44 -6.17 -5.32
N ASP A 18 -5.42 -5.91 -6.18
CA ASP A 18 -5.94 -4.56 -6.42
C ASP A 18 -6.54 -3.95 -5.14
N GLY A 19 -7.15 -4.78 -4.30
CA GLY A 19 -7.62 -4.40 -2.97
C GLY A 19 -6.49 -3.94 -2.07
N GLN A 20 -5.38 -4.68 -2.07
CA GLN A 20 -4.17 -4.36 -1.32
C GLN A 20 -3.50 -3.08 -1.84
N HIS A 21 -3.39 -2.90 -3.15
CA HIS A 21 -2.85 -1.65 -3.72
C HIS A 21 -3.71 -0.45 -3.31
N ARG A 22 -5.05 -0.54 -3.40
CA ARG A 22 -5.92 0.56 -2.94
C ARG A 22 -5.71 0.91 -1.46
N ALA A 23 -5.43 -0.07 -0.61
CA ALA A 23 -5.11 0.17 0.80
C ALA A 23 -3.76 0.88 0.96
N LEU A 24 -2.72 0.46 0.21
CA LEU A 24 -1.42 1.13 0.18
C LEU A 24 -1.54 2.60 -0.23
N PHE A 25 -2.31 2.92 -1.27
CA PHE A 25 -2.54 4.31 -1.70
C PHE A 25 -3.21 5.14 -0.60
N LYS A 26 -4.13 4.57 0.17
CA LYS A 26 -4.75 5.27 1.31
C LYS A 26 -3.74 5.53 2.43
N ALA A 27 -2.92 4.54 2.77
CA ALA A 27 -1.91 4.67 3.82
C ALA A 27 -0.82 5.70 3.46
N VAL A 28 -0.35 5.70 2.21
CA VAL A 28 0.62 6.70 1.73
C VAL A 28 0.03 8.11 1.78
N ASN A 29 -1.24 8.30 1.42
CA ASN A 29 -1.86 9.61 1.55
C ASN A 29 -2.02 10.04 3.02
N ALA A 30 -2.38 9.12 3.91
CA ALA A 30 -2.45 9.41 5.35
C ALA A 30 -1.08 9.82 5.93
N PHE A 31 0.00 9.19 5.45
CA PHE A 31 1.38 9.59 5.76
C PHE A 31 1.68 11.01 5.26
N LEU A 32 1.36 11.32 4.00
CA LEU A 32 1.59 12.65 3.45
C LEU A 32 0.81 13.73 4.21
N ASP A 33 -0.42 13.42 4.63
CA ASP A 33 -1.24 14.32 5.43
C ASP A 33 -0.64 14.52 6.83
N SER A 34 -0.15 13.47 7.50
CA SER A 34 0.48 13.60 8.83
C SER A 34 1.79 14.40 8.79
N VAL A 35 2.60 14.21 7.75
CA VAL A 35 3.81 15.00 7.53
C VAL A 35 3.48 16.48 7.27
N GLU A 36 2.42 16.77 6.50
CA GLU A 36 2.02 18.14 6.17
C GLU A 36 1.38 18.89 7.34
N SER A 37 0.62 18.21 8.20
CA SER A 37 -0.01 18.85 9.37
C SER A 37 0.97 19.15 10.50
N ALA A 38 2.28 18.92 10.31
CA ALA A 38 3.29 18.97 11.36
C ALA A 38 2.87 18.11 12.57
N SER A 39 2.30 16.94 12.29
CA SER A 39 1.88 15.98 13.31
C SER A 39 3.07 15.54 14.17
N ASN A 40 2.76 15.00 15.35
CA ASN A 40 3.77 14.40 16.20
C ASN A 40 4.56 13.32 15.43
N MET A 41 5.87 13.22 15.67
CA MET A 41 6.72 12.16 15.10
C MET A 41 6.17 10.76 15.39
N ASP A 42 5.43 10.58 16.48
CA ASP A 42 4.77 9.32 16.83
C ASP A 42 3.71 8.92 15.77
N ASP A 43 2.93 9.86 15.24
CA ASP A 43 1.91 9.57 14.22
C ASP A 43 2.56 9.13 12.91
N VAL A 44 3.69 9.75 12.56
CA VAL A 44 4.50 9.39 11.39
C VAL A 44 5.08 7.98 11.57
N ALA A 45 5.59 7.66 12.76
CA ALA A 45 6.12 6.34 13.07
C ALA A 45 5.06 5.24 12.96
N VAL A 46 3.84 5.48 13.46
CA VAL A 46 2.72 4.52 13.34
C VAL A 46 2.40 4.20 11.89
N VAL A 47 2.36 5.21 11.00
CA VAL A 47 2.07 4.97 9.58
C VAL A 47 3.22 4.24 8.89
N ILE A 48 4.47 4.52 9.23
CA ILE A 48 5.63 3.78 8.69
C ILE A 48 5.58 2.31 9.12
N THR A 49 5.37 2.02 10.41
CA THR A 49 5.24 0.64 10.90
C THR A 49 4.10 -0.10 10.21
N PHE A 50 2.94 0.56 10.04
CA PHE A 50 1.84 -0.02 9.28
C PHE A 50 2.25 -0.36 7.84
N LEU A 51 2.96 0.55 7.15
CA LEU A 51 3.41 0.32 5.78
C LEU A 51 4.39 -0.85 5.69
N GLU A 52 5.33 -0.97 6.63
CA GLU A 52 6.28 -2.08 6.67
C GLU A 52 5.57 -3.43 6.81
N GLU A 53 4.69 -3.58 7.81
CA GLU A 53 3.93 -4.81 8.04
C GLU A 53 3.00 -5.14 6.86
N TYR A 54 2.36 -4.12 6.29
CA TYR A 54 1.41 -4.32 5.20
C TYR A 54 2.09 -4.72 3.89
N LEU A 55 3.29 -4.20 3.62
CA LEU A 55 4.06 -4.55 2.42
C LEU A 55 4.54 -6.00 2.46
N GLU A 56 4.91 -6.53 3.64
CA GLU A 56 5.29 -7.94 3.78
C GLU A 56 4.13 -8.87 3.38
N VAL A 57 2.94 -8.62 3.94
CA VAL A 57 1.71 -9.38 3.61
C VAL A 57 1.33 -9.22 2.14
N HIS A 58 1.48 -8.01 1.59
CA HIS A 58 1.20 -7.73 0.20
C HIS A 58 2.08 -8.55 -0.75
N PHE A 59 3.39 -8.53 -0.54
CA PHE A 59 4.32 -9.29 -1.39
C PHE A 59 4.15 -10.80 -1.22
N GLU A 60 3.91 -11.30 0.00
CA GLU A 60 3.57 -12.72 0.19
C GLU A 60 2.33 -13.13 -0.60
N THR A 61 1.32 -12.26 -0.68
CA THR A 61 0.11 -12.50 -1.46
C THR A 61 0.40 -12.57 -2.96
N GLU A 62 1.18 -11.61 -3.48
CA GLU A 62 1.58 -11.60 -4.89
C GLU A 62 2.44 -12.82 -5.24
N GLU A 63 3.42 -13.16 -4.41
CA GLU A 63 4.29 -14.33 -4.58
C GLU A 63 3.52 -15.64 -4.59
N ARG A 64 2.59 -15.81 -3.64
CA ARG A 64 1.69 -16.97 -3.60
C ARG A 64 0.85 -17.05 -4.87
N ALA A 65 0.26 -15.95 -5.31
CA ALA A 65 -0.53 -15.91 -6.53
C ALA A 65 0.32 -16.25 -7.76
N MET A 66 1.54 -15.74 -7.86
CA MET A 66 2.49 -16.05 -8.93
C MET A 66 2.84 -17.54 -8.96
N ILE A 67 3.14 -18.15 -7.81
CA ILE A 67 3.44 -19.58 -7.70
C ILE A 67 2.23 -20.44 -8.10
N GLU A 68 1.04 -20.12 -7.57
CA GLU A 68 -0.21 -20.87 -7.85
C GLU A 68 -0.55 -20.88 -9.34
N HIS A 69 -0.22 -19.81 -10.07
CA HIS A 69 -0.51 -19.66 -11.50
C HIS A 69 0.65 -20.03 -12.41
N GLY A 70 1.81 -20.44 -11.87
CA GLY A 70 3.00 -20.78 -12.66
C GLY A 70 3.55 -19.58 -13.44
N TYR A 71 3.52 -18.39 -12.84
CA TYR A 71 4.03 -17.16 -13.44
C TYR A 71 5.54 -17.29 -13.73
N PRO A 72 6.01 -16.97 -14.96
CA PRO A 72 7.37 -17.24 -15.43
C PRO A 72 8.45 -16.31 -14.88
#